data_AF-F0SQX6-F1
#
_entry.id   AF-F0SQX6-F1
#
_cell.length_a   1.000
_cell.length_b   1.000
_cell.length_c   1.000
_cell.angle_alpha   90.00
_cell.angle_beta   90.00
_cell.angle_gamma   90.00
#
_symmetry.space_group_name_H-M   'P 1'
#
loop_
_entity.id
_entity.type
_entity.pdbx_description
1 polymer ?
#
loop_
_entity_poly.entity_id
_entity_poly.type
_entity_poly.pdbx_seq_one_letter_code
_entity_poly.pdbx_strand_id
1 'polypeptide(L)' 'MSAGIRRLLTASGIAAGLVGILSLLDLVLGIPFSGSSMMMDIMFLVSSLLILYMVRQCFQELR' A
#
# COMPACT_ATOMS: atom_id res chain seq x y z
N MET A 1 8.95 20.30 -9.20
CA MET A 1 8.31 18.98 -9.45
C MET A 1 7.57 19.00 -10.79
N SER A 2 7.86 18.09 -11.72
CA SER A 2 7.00 17.93 -12.91
C SER A 2 5.61 17.44 -12.47
N ALA A 3 4.55 18.02 -13.03
CA ALA A 3 3.17 17.64 -12.70
C ALA A 3 2.91 16.12 -12.90
N GLY A 4 3.63 15.50 -13.85
CA GLY A 4 3.56 14.05 -14.10
C GLY A 4 4.07 13.21 -12.93
N ILE A 5 5.24 13.54 -12.39
CA ILE A 5 5.86 12.81 -11.26
C ILE A 5 4.98 12.91 -10.01
N ARG A 6 4.37 14.07 -9.77
CA ARG A 6 3.46 14.27 -8.63
C ARG A 6 2.23 13.40 -8.72
N ARG A 7 1.61 13.33 -9.90
CA ARG A 7 0.44 12.50 -10.15
C ARG A 7 0.76 11.01 -9.99
N LEU A 8 1.91 10.57 -10.51
CA LEU A 8 2.39 9.19 -10.34
C LEU A 8 2.55 8.83 -8.87
N LEU A 9 3.29 9.63 -8.09
CA LEU A 9 3.49 9.39 -6.66
C LEU A 9 2.18 9.34 -5.88
N THR A 10 1.24 10.27 -6.15
CA THR A 10 -0.08 10.23 -5.51
C THR A 10 -0.88 9.00 -5.91
N ALA A 11 -0.87 8.60 -7.19
CA ALA A 11 -1.62 7.45 -7.67
C ALA A 11 -1.06 6.14 -7.08
N SER A 12 0.26 5.98 -7.08
CA SER A 12 0.94 4.83 -6.47
C SER A 12 0.70 4.76 -4.96
N GLY A 13 0.74 5.90 -4.26
CA GLY A 13 0.44 5.95 -2.83
C GLY A 13 -1.01 5.57 -2.51
N ILE A 14 -1.97 6.05 -3.30
CA ILE A 14 -3.39 5.69 -3.14
C ILE A 14 -3.61 4.19 -3.40
N ALA A 15 -3.04 3.64 -4.48
CA ALA A 15 -3.15 2.23 -4.79
C ALA A 15 -2.56 1.34 -3.67
N ALA A 16 -1.37 1.69 -3.17
CA ALA A 16 -0.75 0.98 -2.05
C ALA A 16 -1.61 1.07 -0.78
N GLY A 17 -2.17 2.25 -0.48
CA GLY A 17 -3.07 2.43 0.66
C GLY A 17 -4.33 1.55 0.58
N LEU A 18 -4.94 1.44 -0.60
CA LEU A 18 -6.08 0.54 -0.81
C LEU A 18 -5.72 -0.93 -0.58
N VAL A 19 -4.55 -1.38 -1.04
CA VAL A 19 -4.05 -2.75 -0.77
C VAL A 19 -3.83 -2.97 0.73
N GLY A 20 -3.32 -1.98 1.46
CA GLY A 20 -3.14 -2.04 2.91
C GLY A 20 -4.47 -2.16 3.66
N ILE A 21 -5.48 -1.40 3.24
CA ILE A 21 -6.83 -1.46 3.82
C ILE A 21 -7.49 -2.81 3.52
N LEU A 22 -7.37 -3.31 2.29
CA LEU A 22 -7.94 -4.59 1.89
C LEU A 22 -7.28 -5.77 2.61
N SER A 23 -5.95 -5.74 2.78
CA SER A 23 -5.24 -6.77 3.56
C SER A 23 -5.56 -6.72 5.05
N LEU A 24 -5.78 -5.53 5.63
CA LEU A 24 -6.30 -5.39 7.00
C LEU A 24 -7.72 -5.94 7.15
N LEU A 25 -8.61 -5.60 6.22
CA LEU A 25 -9.98 -6.11 6.19
C LEU A 25 -10.00 -7.63 6.08
N ASP A 26 -9.14 -8.20 5.24
CA ASP A 26 -9.04 -9.64 5.06
C ASP A 26 -8.44 -10.34 6.29
N LEU A 27 -7.42 -9.76 6.93
CA LEU A 27 -6.87 -10.29 8.19
C LEU A 27 -7.89 -10.31 9.34
N VAL A 28 -8.80 -9.31 9.39
CA VAL A 28 -9.79 -9.17 10.48
C VAL A 28 -11.09 -9.92 10.20
N LEU A 29 -11.60 -9.89 8.96
CA LEU A 29 -12.89 -10.48 8.58
C LEU A 29 -12.76 -11.83 7.86
N GLY A 30 -11.60 -12.18 7.33
CA GLY A 30 -11.37 -13.40 6.56
C GLY A 30 -12.05 -13.43 5.19
N ILE A 31 -12.41 -12.28 4.62
CA ILE A 31 -13.08 -12.14 3.33
C ILE A 31 -12.24 -11.13 2.52
N PRO A 32 -11.65 -11.43 1.35
CA PRO A 32 -11.88 -12.52 0.37
C PRO A 32 -10.89 -13.71 0.32
N PHE A 33 -9.85 -13.80 1.15
CA PHE A 33 -8.82 -14.87 1.07
C PHE A 33 -8.96 -15.96 2.14
N SER A 34 -10.19 -16.22 2.61
CA SER A 34 -10.53 -17.28 3.57
C SER A 34 -9.97 -18.64 3.14
N GLY A 35 -8.83 -19.03 3.71
CA GLY A 35 -8.26 -20.37 3.58
C GLY A 35 -6.90 -20.47 2.89
N SER A 36 -6.33 -19.40 2.30
CA SER A 36 -5.09 -19.53 1.50
C SER A 36 -3.78 -19.26 2.27
N SER A 37 -3.76 -18.40 3.32
CA SER A 37 -2.79 -18.34 4.44
C SER A 37 -2.73 -16.93 5.03
N MET A 38 -2.88 -16.77 6.36
CA MET A 38 -2.62 -15.50 7.10
C MET A 38 -1.27 -14.85 6.74
N MET A 39 -0.28 -15.67 6.35
CA MET A 39 1.02 -15.22 5.87
C MET A 39 0.93 -14.30 4.65
N MET A 40 -0.01 -14.57 3.74
CA MET A 40 -0.24 -13.76 2.55
C MET A 40 -0.70 -12.34 2.92
N ASP A 41 -1.65 -12.24 3.85
CA ASP A 41 -2.26 -10.97 4.25
C ASP A 41 -1.25 -10.09 4.98
N ILE A 42 -0.43 -10.72 5.84
CA ILE A 42 0.69 -10.06 6.51
C ILE A 42 1.72 -9.55 5.47
N MET A 43 2.04 -10.35 4.46
CA MET A 43 2.99 -9.93 3.41
C MET A 43 2.44 -8.79 2.55
N PHE A 44 1.14 -8.79 2.22
CA PHE A 44 0.51 -7.68 1.53
C PHE A 44 0.48 -6.41 2.37
N LEU A 45 0.19 -6.54 3.67
CA LEU A 45 0.20 -5.44 4.61
C LEU A 45 1.60 -4.80 4.71
N VAL A 46 2.63 -5.62 4.92
CA VAL A 46 4.02 -5.17 5.02
C VAL A 46 4.47 -4.51 3.71
N SER A 47 4.12 -5.11 2.57
CA SER A 47 4.44 -4.54 1.25
C SER A 47 3.78 -3.18 1.02
N SER A 48 2.50 -3.04 1.37
CA SER A 48 1.77 -1.77 1.31
C SER A 48 2.44 -0.70 2.17
N LEU A 49 2.81 -1.04 3.42
CA LEU A 49 3.50 -0.14 4.34
C LEU A 49 4.85 0.34 3.79
N LEU A 50 5.64 -0.56 3.21
CA LEU A 50 6.91 -0.21 2.59
C LEU A 50 6.74 0.76 1.42
N ILE A 51 5.76 0.51 0.54
CA ILE A 51 5.49 1.40 -0.60
C ILE A 51 5.04 2.78 -0.11
N LEU A 52 4.15 2.85 0.89
CA LEU A 52 3.73 4.13 1.49
C LEU A 52 4.89 4.88 2.13
N TYR A 53 5.81 4.18 2.79
CA TYR A 53 7.03 4.75 3.34
C TYR A 53 7.92 5.34 2.25
N MET A 54 8.14 4.60 1.14
CA MET A 54 8.93 5.08 0.01
C MET A 54 8.28 6.28 -0.70
N VAL A 55 6.96 6.26 -0.88
CA VAL A 55 6.20 7.41 -1.43
C VAL A 55 6.42 8.63 -0.54
N ARG A 56 6.36 8.48 0.79
CA ARG A 56 6.62 9.57 1.74
C ARG A 56 8.06 10.09 1.64
N GLN A 57 9.06 9.22 1.59
CA GLN A 57 10.47 9.63 1.42
C GLN A 57 10.67 10.40 0.12
N CYS A 58 10.11 9.90 -0.98
CA CYS A 58 10.20 10.57 -2.27
C CYS A 58 9.53 11.96 -2.25
N PHE A 59 8.40 12.12 -1.55
CA PHE A 59 7.81 13.45 -1.31
C PHE A 59 8.69 14.37 -0.46
N GLN A 60 9.49 13.83 0.46
CA GLN A 60 10.39 14.61 1.31
C GLN A 60 11.66 15.04 0.55
N GLU A 61 12.21 14.17 -0.29
CA GLU A 61 13.38 14.47 -1.13
C GLU A 61 13.08 15.44 -2.27
N LEU A 62 11.86 15.37 -2.83
CA LEU A 62 11.43 16.28 -3.91
C LEU A 62 10.86 17.63 -3.42
N ARG A 63 10.73 17.81 -2.10
CA ARG A 63 10.32 19.08 -1.49
C ARG A 63 11.54 19.98 -1.30
#